data_AF-A0A3G9JTX3-F1
#
_entry.id   AF-A0A3G9JTX3-F1
#
_cell.length_a   1.000
_cell.length_b   1.000
_cell.length_c   1.000
_cell.angle_alpha   90.00
_cell.angle_beta   90.00
_cell.angle_gamma   90.00
#
_symmetry.space_group_name_H-M   'P 1'
#
loop_
_entity.id
_entity.type
_entity.pdbx_description
1 polymer ?
#
loop_
_entity_poly.entity_id
_entity_poly.type
_entity_poly.pdbx_seq_one_letter_code
_entity_poly.pdbx_strand_id
1 'polypeptide(L)'
;MPKQISTLLNATTNWITVQPNSGVYNVVYDIWLNRTPIATGQPDGAEIMIWLNKRGNIQPNGSFTGTVSVNGTTWDMWVGNNNGVRVVSYVRTTGVTSVQNLNIKAFLDDAHSRDYVRSSWYLIAVEAGFEIWQNGVGLQSRSFSVLVE
;
A
#
# COMPACT_ATOMS: atom_id res chain seq x y z
N MET A 1 -5.76 15.63 4.46
CA MET A 1 -4.49 15.34 3.75
C MET A 1 -4.27 16.43 2.73
N PRO A 2 -3.05 16.95 2.55
CA PRO A 2 -1.72 16.36 2.77
C PRO A 2 -1.17 16.40 4.22
N LYS A 3 -0.20 15.54 4.55
CA LYS A 3 0.58 15.56 5.81
C LYS A 3 2.05 15.21 5.56
N GLN A 4 3.00 15.99 6.05
CA GLN A 4 4.43 15.69 5.88
C GLN A 4 4.82 14.49 6.76
N ILE A 5 5.59 13.54 6.21
CA ILE A 5 5.94 12.27 6.87
C ILE A 5 6.69 12.52 8.19
N SER A 6 7.60 13.48 8.22
CA SER A 6 8.34 13.87 9.44
C SER A 6 7.44 14.37 10.58
N THR A 7 6.22 14.81 10.27
CA THR A 7 5.24 15.33 11.25
C THR A 7 4.07 14.40 11.50
N LEU A 8 4.08 13.23 10.86
CA LEU A 8 3.01 12.24 10.96
C LEU A 8 3.11 11.54 12.31
N LEU A 9 2.14 11.82 13.19
CA LEU A 9 2.09 11.21 14.52
C LEU A 9 1.48 9.81 14.42
N ASN A 10 0.43 9.69 13.61
CA ASN A 10 -0.32 8.46 13.46
C ASN A 10 -0.91 8.36 12.05
N ALA A 11 -0.90 7.15 11.50
CA ALA A 11 -1.67 6.82 10.30
C ALA A 11 -2.14 5.38 10.38
N THR A 12 -3.44 5.17 10.55
CA THR A 12 -4.03 3.83 10.65
C THR A 12 -5.20 3.68 9.70
N THR A 13 -5.45 2.44 9.29
CA THR A 13 -6.59 2.10 8.45
C THR A 13 -7.29 0.83 8.92
N ASN A 14 -8.59 0.77 8.65
CA ASN A 14 -9.41 -0.41 8.79
C ASN A 14 -10.07 -0.68 7.44
N TRP A 15 -10.16 -1.95 7.05
CA TRP A 15 -10.81 -2.32 5.80
C TRP A 15 -11.36 -3.73 5.87
N ILE A 16 -12.57 -3.94 5.34
CA ILE A 16 -13.22 -5.25 5.24
C ILE A 16 -13.63 -5.49 3.80
N THR A 17 -13.32 -6.68 3.29
CA THR A 17 -13.56 -7.06 1.90
C THR A 17 -14.32 -8.37 1.75
N VAL A 18 -15.06 -8.50 0.66
CA VAL A 18 -15.52 -9.78 0.13
C VAL A 18 -14.63 -10.14 -1.05
N GLN A 19 -14.12 -11.37 -1.06
CA GLN A 19 -13.16 -11.85 -2.05
C GLN A 19 -13.68 -13.16 -2.67
N PRO A 20 -14.10 -13.16 -3.94
CA PRO A 20 -14.64 -14.36 -4.60
C PRO A 20 -13.54 -15.42 -4.81
N ASN A 21 -13.93 -16.69 -4.91
CA ASN A 21 -12.98 -17.79 -5.09
C ASN A 21 -12.47 -17.99 -6.53
N SER A 22 -12.85 -17.11 -7.45
CA SER A 22 -12.47 -17.12 -8.85
C SER A 22 -11.90 -15.76 -9.27
N GLY A 23 -11.23 -15.71 -10.43
CA GLY A 23 -10.61 -14.50 -10.96
C GLY A 23 -9.12 -14.37 -10.65
N VAL A 24 -8.51 -13.31 -11.18
CA VAL A 24 -7.11 -12.93 -11.00
C VAL A 24 -7.10 -11.46 -10.60
N TYR A 25 -6.79 -11.22 -9.34
CA TYR A 25 -6.85 -9.89 -8.72
C TYR A 25 -5.97 -9.84 -7.47
N ASN A 26 -5.65 -8.63 -7.02
CA ASN A 26 -5.14 -8.40 -5.66
C ASN A 26 -6.15 -7.63 -4.81
N VAL A 27 -5.82 -7.51 -3.53
CA VAL A 27 -6.55 -6.74 -2.52
C VAL A 27 -5.53 -5.81 -1.89
N VAL A 28 -5.55 -4.54 -2.23
CA VAL A 28 -4.39 -3.66 -2.10
C VAL A 28 -4.76 -2.29 -1.59
N TYR A 29 -3.84 -1.71 -0.81
CA TYR A 29 -3.78 -0.27 -0.58
C TYR A 29 -2.77 0.37 -1.51
N ASP A 30 -3.12 1.52 -2.10
CA ASP A 30 -2.19 2.40 -2.80
C ASP A 30 -2.03 3.68 -1.98
N ILE A 31 -0.82 3.89 -1.47
CA ILE A 31 -0.48 5.02 -0.60
C ILE A 31 0.47 5.93 -1.37
N TRP A 32 -0.02 7.11 -1.71
CA TRP A 32 0.70 8.04 -2.57
C TRP A 32 1.47 9.07 -1.77
N LEU A 33 2.76 9.19 -2.10
CA LEU A 33 3.67 10.18 -1.54
C LEU A 33 4.08 11.18 -2.61
N ASN A 34 4.17 12.44 -2.22
CA ASN A 34 4.54 13.55 -3.11
C ASN A 34 5.64 14.41 -2.46
N ARG A 35 6.53 14.98 -3.26
CA ARG A 35 7.65 15.79 -2.75
C ARG A 35 7.21 17.13 -2.19
N THR A 36 6.10 17.66 -2.70
CA THR A 36 5.44 18.89 -2.24
C THR A 36 4.06 18.55 -1.65
N PRO A 37 3.42 19.47 -0.88
CA PRO A 37 2.11 19.18 -0.29
C PRO A 37 0.97 19.03 -1.30
N ILE A 38 1.15 19.49 -2.55
CA ILE A 38 0.11 19.46 -3.59
C ILE A 38 0.68 18.76 -4.82
N ALA A 39 0.01 17.72 -5.29
CA ALA A 39 0.29 17.12 -6.58
C ALA A 39 -0.52 17.83 -7.67
N THR A 40 0.14 18.28 -8.74
CA THR A 40 -0.50 18.88 -9.93
C THR A 40 -0.63 17.88 -11.09
N GLY A 41 -0.40 16.60 -10.81
CA GLY A 41 -0.36 15.48 -11.76
C GLY A 41 -0.06 14.18 -11.02
N GLN A 42 0.62 13.23 -11.67
CA GLN A 42 1.09 11.99 -11.02
C GLN A 42 1.96 12.34 -9.80
N PRO A 43 1.71 11.74 -8.61
CA PRO A 43 2.56 11.93 -7.45
C PRO A 43 4.03 11.58 -7.72
N ASP A 44 4.96 12.42 -7.28
CA ASP A 44 6.36 12.37 -7.70
C ASP A 44 7.35 11.86 -6.61
N GLY A 45 6.83 11.45 -5.45
CA GLY A 45 7.61 10.90 -4.35
C GLY A 45 7.82 9.40 -4.52
N ALA A 46 6.83 8.63 -4.09
CA ALA A 46 6.78 7.18 -4.23
C ALA A 46 5.33 6.68 -4.09
N GLU A 47 5.12 5.46 -4.56
CA GLU A 47 3.92 4.68 -4.33
C GLU A 47 4.25 3.56 -3.35
N ILE A 48 3.53 3.51 -2.23
CA ILE A 48 3.62 2.41 -1.27
C ILE A 48 2.39 1.54 -1.44
N MET A 49 2.57 0.30 -1.89
CA MET A 49 1.48 -0.64 -2.03
C MET A 49 1.48 -1.65 -0.88
N ILE A 50 0.31 -1.93 -0.30
CA ILE A 50 0.18 -2.97 0.73
C ILE A 50 -0.84 -3.99 0.24
N TRP A 51 -0.37 -5.14 -0.27
CA TRP A 51 -1.22 -6.21 -0.76
C TRP A 51 -1.63 -7.10 0.41
N LEU A 52 -2.89 -7.00 0.82
CA LEU A 52 -3.48 -7.82 1.87
C LEU A 52 -3.76 -9.25 1.43
N ASN A 53 -4.07 -9.45 0.15
CA ASN A 53 -4.27 -10.76 -0.46
C ASN A 53 -4.07 -10.69 -1.97
N LYS A 54 -3.91 -11.86 -2.61
CA LYS A 54 -3.92 -12.01 -4.07
C LYS A 54 -4.51 -13.34 -4.50
N ARG A 55 -5.04 -13.38 -5.72
CA ARG A 55 -5.52 -14.59 -6.38
C ARG A 55 -4.94 -14.69 -7.78
N GLY A 56 -4.53 -15.90 -8.15
CA GLY A 56 -3.88 -16.18 -9.43
C GLY A 56 -2.37 -15.90 -9.39
N ASN A 57 -1.71 -16.17 -10.52
CA ASN A 57 -0.27 -16.01 -10.65
C ASN A 57 0.09 -14.57 -11.04
N ILE A 58 -0.06 -13.65 -10.09
CA ILE A 58 0.32 -12.23 -10.23
C ILE A 58 1.37 -11.86 -9.19
N GLN A 59 2.12 -10.80 -9.51
CA GLN A 59 3.15 -10.22 -8.65
C GLN A 59 3.13 -8.69 -8.76
N PRO A 60 3.70 -7.98 -7.77
CA PRO A 60 3.88 -6.54 -7.88
C PRO A 60 4.83 -6.14 -9.01
N ASN A 61 4.80 -4.85 -9.35
CA ASN A 61 5.82 -4.24 -10.20
C ASN A 61 7.22 -4.39 -9.57
N GLY A 62 8.22 -4.67 -10.40
CA GLY A 62 9.62 -4.72 -9.98
C GLY A 62 10.09 -6.11 -9.59
N SER A 63 11.02 -6.16 -8.63
CA SER A 63 11.71 -7.39 -8.20
C SER A 63 11.54 -7.64 -6.71
N PHE A 64 11.49 -8.91 -6.33
CA PHE A 64 11.54 -9.33 -4.93
C PHE A 64 12.87 -8.93 -4.31
N THR A 65 12.82 -8.34 -3.12
CA THR A 65 14.00 -7.83 -2.41
C THR A 65 14.21 -8.47 -1.04
N GLY A 66 13.31 -9.36 -0.63
CA GLY A 66 13.38 -10.08 0.63
C GLY A 66 12.06 -10.05 1.40
N THR A 67 12.07 -10.71 2.55
CA THR A 67 10.94 -10.77 3.47
C THR A 67 11.19 -9.88 4.67
N VAL A 68 10.18 -9.12 5.09
CA VAL A 68 10.28 -8.11 6.17
C VAL A 68 9.15 -8.29 7.18
N SER A 69 9.40 -7.92 8.43
CA SER A 69 8.37 -7.89 9.47
C SER A 69 7.98 -6.45 9.78
N VAL A 70 6.75 -6.08 9.41
CA VAL A 70 6.19 -4.74 9.64
C VAL A 70 4.84 -4.90 10.31
N ASN A 71 4.62 -4.16 11.40
CA ASN A 71 3.39 -4.19 12.19
C ASN A 71 2.97 -5.62 12.62
N GLY A 72 3.94 -6.40 13.14
CA GLY A 72 3.71 -7.76 13.64
C GLY A 72 3.33 -8.80 12.57
N THR A 73 3.44 -8.45 11.29
CA THR A 73 3.11 -9.31 10.15
C THR A 73 4.31 -9.44 9.23
N THR A 74 4.42 -10.58 8.55
CA THR A 74 5.45 -10.86 7.55
C THR A 74 4.98 -10.49 6.14
N TRP A 75 5.84 -9.82 5.39
CA TRP A 75 5.57 -9.31 4.05
C TRP A 75 6.72 -9.65 3.11
N ASP A 76 6.39 -10.12 1.91
CA ASP A 76 7.32 -10.18 0.79
C ASP A 76 7.43 -8.80 0.16
N MET A 77 8.63 -8.23 0.18
CA MET A 77 8.87 -6.86 -0.28
C MET A 77 9.35 -6.85 -1.73
N TRP A 78 8.70 -6.03 -2.54
CA TRP A 78 9.02 -5.81 -3.95
C TRP A 78 9.33 -4.35 -4.18
N VAL A 79 10.35 -4.07 -4.99
CA VAL A 79 10.72 -2.71 -5.35
C VAL A 79 10.79 -2.59 -6.86
N GLY A 80 10.12 -1.58 -7.38
CA GLY A 80 9.95 -1.34 -8.79
C GLY A 80 9.87 0.13 -9.16
N ASN A 81 9.44 0.39 -10.39
CA ASN A 81 9.29 1.70 -10.94
C ASN A 81 8.09 1.75 -11.89
N ASN A 82 7.30 2.81 -11.78
CA ASN A 82 6.20 3.13 -12.67
C ASN A 82 6.37 4.57 -13.15
N ASN A 83 6.72 4.75 -14.43
CA ASN A 83 6.91 6.07 -15.06
C ASN A 83 7.83 7.03 -14.28
N GLY A 84 8.94 6.53 -13.74
CA GLY A 84 9.90 7.32 -12.97
C GLY A 84 9.56 7.44 -11.48
N VAL A 85 8.37 7.01 -11.04
CA VAL A 85 7.99 6.93 -9.63
C VAL A 85 8.39 5.57 -9.07
N ARG A 86 9.04 5.57 -7.90
CA ARG A 86 9.38 4.32 -7.21
C ARG A 86 8.12 3.68 -6.64
N VAL A 87 7.96 2.38 -6.85
CA VAL A 87 6.90 1.57 -6.25
C VAL A 87 7.53 0.63 -5.21
N VAL A 88 7.03 0.65 -3.98
CA VAL A 88 7.45 -0.27 -2.91
C VAL A 88 6.22 -1.04 -2.48
N SER A 89 6.19 -2.34 -2.78
CA SER A 89 5.04 -3.19 -2.50
C SER A 89 5.35 -4.18 -1.38
N TYR A 90 4.48 -4.23 -0.38
CA TYR A 90 4.50 -5.19 0.72
C TYR A 90 3.39 -6.22 0.49
N VAL A 91 3.76 -7.45 0.16
CA VAL A 91 2.80 -8.53 -0.09
C VAL A 91 2.68 -9.42 1.13
N ARG A 92 1.49 -9.46 1.75
CA ARG A 92 1.28 -10.27 2.96
C ARG A 92 1.53 -11.74 2.64
N THR A 93 2.37 -12.41 3.42
CA THR A 93 2.66 -13.84 3.19
C THR A 93 1.45 -14.74 3.48
N THR A 94 0.57 -14.28 4.36
CA THR A 94 -0.72 -14.93 4.67
C THR A 94 -1.85 -13.95 4.38
N GLY A 95 -2.64 -14.22 3.34
CA GLY A 95 -3.71 -13.34 2.89
C GLY A 95 -4.83 -13.14 3.94
N VAL A 96 -5.46 -11.96 3.93
CA VAL A 96 -6.64 -11.65 4.77
C VAL A 96 -7.75 -10.96 4.01
N THR A 97 -8.96 -11.06 4.56
CA THR A 97 -10.16 -10.36 4.08
C THR A 97 -10.50 -9.11 4.87
N SER A 98 -9.88 -8.91 6.04
CA SER A 98 -10.04 -7.71 6.84
C SER A 98 -8.76 -7.35 7.58
N VAL A 99 -8.62 -6.06 7.87
CA VAL A 99 -7.61 -5.52 8.79
C VAL A 99 -8.27 -4.50 9.71
N GLN A 100 -7.78 -4.45 10.95
CA GLN A 100 -8.15 -3.46 11.95
C GLN A 100 -6.88 -2.80 12.48
N ASN A 101 -6.88 -1.47 12.55
CA ASN A 101 -5.75 -0.64 12.99
C ASN A 101 -4.43 -0.97 12.27
N LEU A 102 -4.47 -1.23 10.96
CA LEU A 102 -3.26 -1.41 10.18
C LEU A 102 -2.48 -0.07 10.18
N ASN A 103 -1.30 -0.08 10.79
CA ASN A 103 -0.46 1.09 10.96
C ASN A 103 0.32 1.39 9.67
N ILE A 104 -0.19 2.32 8.87
CA ILE A 104 0.43 2.82 7.63
C ILE A 104 1.78 3.47 7.94
N LYS A 105 1.89 4.21 9.05
CA LYS A 105 3.13 4.87 9.44
C LYS A 105 4.28 3.87 9.57
N ALA A 106 4.03 2.66 10.08
CA ALA A 106 5.06 1.63 10.18
C ALA A 106 5.67 1.23 8.81
N PHE A 107 4.88 1.21 7.74
CA PHE A 107 5.37 0.94 6.38
C PHE A 107 6.14 2.13 5.81
N LEU A 108 5.71 3.35 6.12
CA LEU A 108 6.44 4.57 5.74
C LEU A 108 7.80 4.64 6.46
N ASP A 109 7.85 4.26 7.73
CA ASP A 109 9.08 4.21 8.53
C ASP A 109 10.04 3.12 8.01
N ASP A 110 9.54 1.92 7.69
CA ASP A 110 10.36 0.86 7.07
C ASP A 110 10.91 1.31 5.71
N ALA A 111 10.06 1.85 4.83
CA ALA A 111 10.49 2.38 3.53
C ALA A 111 11.51 3.53 3.67
N HIS A 112 11.36 4.38 4.69
CA HIS A 112 12.32 5.44 4.97
C HIS A 112 13.67 4.89 5.44
N SER A 113 13.67 3.89 6.32
CA SER A 113 14.90 3.25 6.82
C SER A 113 15.74 2.58 5.71
N ARG A 114 15.12 2.30 4.57
CA ARG A 114 15.73 1.70 3.37
C ARG A 114 16.07 2.71 2.28
N ASP A 115 15.97 4.01 2.57
CA ASP A 115 16.15 5.10 1.61
C ASP A 115 15.16 5.07 0.41
N TYR A 116 14.03 4.38 0.56
CA TYR A 116 13.00 4.34 -0.47
C TYR A 116 12.10 5.58 -0.44
N VAL A 117 11.89 6.12 0.75
CA VAL A 117 11.06 7.29 1.04
C VAL A 117 11.86 8.34 1.81
N ARG A 118 11.59 9.62 1.58
CA ARG A 118 12.16 10.73 2.37
C ARG A 118 11.13 11.26 3.35
N SER A 119 11.53 11.49 4.60
CA SER A 119 10.67 12.05 5.65
C SER A 119 10.19 13.48 5.35
N SER A 120 10.84 14.19 4.44
CA SER A 120 10.40 15.51 3.95
C SER A 120 9.25 15.47 2.94
N TRP A 121 8.90 14.29 2.41
CA TRP A 121 7.77 14.11 1.50
C TRP A 121 6.43 14.12 2.25
N TYR A 122 5.34 14.18 1.49
CA TYR A 122 3.98 14.33 1.99
C TYR A 122 3.17 13.09 1.64
N LEU A 123 2.48 12.54 2.64
CA LEU A 123 1.37 11.62 2.44
C LEU A 123 0.18 12.42 1.90
N ILE A 124 -0.24 12.12 0.67
CA ILE A 124 -1.29 12.88 -0.02
C ILE A 124 -2.57 12.08 -0.21
N ALA A 125 -2.48 10.77 -0.35
CA ALA A 125 -3.63 9.88 -0.51
C ALA A 125 -3.37 8.50 0.10
N VAL A 126 -4.44 7.89 0.59
CA VAL A 126 -4.51 6.50 1.03
C VAL A 126 -5.74 5.92 0.36
N GLU A 127 -5.52 5.02 -0.59
CA GLU A 127 -6.54 4.36 -1.37
C GLU A 127 -6.56 2.88 -1.02
N ALA A 128 -7.72 2.23 -1.17
CA ALA A 128 -7.87 0.79 -0.96
C ALA A 128 -8.84 0.24 -1.99
N GLY A 129 -8.46 -0.88 -2.60
CA GLY A 129 -9.23 -1.46 -3.70
C GLY A 129 -8.65 -2.75 -4.24
N PHE A 130 -9.03 -3.04 -5.48
CA PHE A 130 -8.67 -4.28 -6.17
C PHE A 130 -8.07 -3.91 -7.52
N GLU A 131 -6.86 -4.36 -7.80
CA GLU A 131 -6.36 -4.40 -9.16
C GLU A 131 -6.81 -5.72 -9.79
N ILE A 132 -7.55 -5.64 -10.89
CA ILE A 132 -8.25 -6.79 -11.49
C ILE A 132 -7.64 -7.06 -12.86
N TRP A 133 -7.02 -8.23 -13.01
CA TRP A 133 -6.51 -8.72 -14.30
C TRP A 133 -7.55 -9.57 -15.03
N GLN A 134 -8.34 -10.35 -14.29
CA GLN A 134 -9.35 -11.22 -14.87
C GLN A 134 -10.52 -11.43 -13.89
N ASN A 135 -11.76 -11.18 -14.32
CA ASN A 135 -13.00 -11.48 -13.58
C ASN A 135 -13.01 -10.98 -12.10
N GLY A 136 -13.49 -9.76 -11.88
CA GLY A 136 -13.67 -9.19 -10.53
C GLY A 136 -15.08 -9.29 -9.94
N VAL A 137 -16.00 -9.97 -10.62
CA VAL A 137 -17.41 -10.05 -10.19
C VAL A 137 -17.50 -10.69 -8.80
N GLY A 138 -18.13 -9.99 -7.86
CA GLY A 138 -18.28 -10.42 -6.47
C GLY A 138 -17.25 -9.83 -5.50
N LEU A 139 -16.22 -9.13 -5.99
CA LEU A 139 -15.35 -8.31 -5.14
C LEU A 139 -16.15 -7.16 -4.53
N GLN A 140 -15.97 -6.92 -3.23
CA GLN A 140 -16.64 -5.83 -2.53
C GLN A 140 -15.75 -5.21 -1.47
N SER A 141 -15.70 -3.88 -1.44
CA SER A 141 -15.27 -3.10 -0.27
C SER A 141 -16.49 -2.91 0.63
N ARG A 142 -16.49 -3.50 1.83
CA ARG A 142 -17.63 -3.45 2.76
C ARG A 142 -17.57 -2.28 3.72
N SER A 143 -16.39 -1.96 4.20
CA SER A 143 -16.14 -0.79 5.05
C SER A 143 -14.68 -0.40 4.90
N PHE A 144 -14.41 0.90 4.94
CA PHE A 144 -13.07 1.48 4.87
C PHE A 144 -13.00 2.69 5.79
N SER A 145 -11.93 2.81 6.56
CA SER A 145 -11.61 4.03 7.30
C SER A 145 -10.11 4.27 7.34
N VAL A 146 -9.73 5.53 7.40
CA VAL A 146 -8.34 5.97 7.57
C VAL A 146 -8.33 7.12 8.58
N LEU A 147 -7.41 7.05 9.52
CA LEU A 147 -7.06 8.14 10.43
C LEU A 147 -5.64 8.61 10.09
N VAL A 148 -5.44 9.92 9.97
CA VAL A 148 -4.14 10.55 9.74
C VAL A 148 -4.03 11.74 10.69
N GLU A 149 -3.01 11.73 11.57
CA GLU A 149 -2.78 12.75 12.60
C GLU A 149 -1.38 13.36 12.50
#